data_AF-A0A3R9ILL3-F1
#
_entry.id   AF-A0A3R9ILL3-F1
#
_cell.length_a   1.000
_cell.length_b   1.000
_cell.length_c   1.000
_cell.angle_alpha   90.00
_cell.angle_beta   90.00
_cell.angle_gamma   90.00
#
_symmetry.space_group_name_H-M   'P 1'
#
loop_
_entity.id
_entity.type
_entity.pdbx_description
1 polymer ?
#
loop_
_entity_poly.entity_id
_entity_poly.type
_entity_poly.pdbx_seq_one_letter_code
_entity_poly.pdbx_strand_id
1 'polypeptide(L)'
;MICLFDRYDQASFDLLRSLKATGLDCPVVVVQDDGYLSPDVESPYSYFTGDLDTPEGRPIYFNLVPKPHLWEIRSSNVNGEILDMIQIVLFIIL
;
A
#
# COMPACT_ATOMS: atom_id res chain seq x y z
N MET A 1 21.77 1.77 -14.68
CA MET A 1 21.38 0.41 -14.25
C MET A 1 20.07 0.55 -13.51
N ILE A 2 19.13 -0.39 -13.65
CA ILE A 2 17.80 -0.34 -13.00
C ILE A 2 17.64 -1.52 -12.07
N CYS A 3 16.93 -1.31 -10.97
CA CYS A 3 16.64 -2.31 -9.95
C CYS A 3 15.15 -2.65 -10.04
N LEU A 4 14.82 -3.79 -10.67
CA LEU A 4 13.45 -4.22 -10.93
C LEU A 4 13.06 -5.33 -9.96
N PHE A 5 12.02 -5.09 -9.16
CA PHE A 5 11.44 -6.08 -8.24
C PHE A 5 10.04 -6.47 -8.69
N ASP A 6 9.69 -7.75 -8.57
CA ASP A 6 8.32 -8.19 -8.84
C ASP A 6 7.36 -7.73 -7.72
N ARG A 7 7.78 -7.88 -6.46
CA ARG A 7 7.05 -7.43 -5.27
C ARG A 7 7.94 -6.60 -4.36
N TYR A 8 7.33 -5.73 -3.55
CA TYR A 8 8.04 -4.96 -2.54
C TYR A 8 7.81 -5.52 -1.13
N ASP A 9 8.49 -6.63 -0.83
CA ASP A 9 8.46 -7.30 0.47
C ASP A 9 9.72 -7.02 1.30
N GLN A 10 9.79 -7.59 2.51
CA GLN A 10 10.94 -7.43 3.39
C GLN A 10 12.25 -7.88 2.74
N ALA A 11 12.24 -8.97 1.97
CA ALA A 11 13.44 -9.48 1.32
C ALA A 11 13.96 -8.51 0.24
N SER A 12 13.05 -7.95 -0.57
CA SER A 12 13.39 -6.96 -1.60
C SER A 12 13.87 -5.65 -0.97
N PHE A 13 13.26 -5.24 0.15
CA PHE A 13 13.71 -4.09 0.94
C PHE A 13 15.14 -4.27 1.47
N ASP A 14 15.46 -5.43 2.05
CA ASP A 14 16.78 -5.72 2.61
C ASP A 14 17.87 -5.79 1.52
N LEU A 15 17.51 -6.33 0.36
CA LEU A 15 18.38 -6.33 -0.82
C LEU A 15 18.65 -4.92 -1.33
N LEU A 16 17.60 -4.10 -1.49
CA LEU A 16 17.74 -2.71 -1.91
C LEU A 16 18.63 -1.93 -0.95
N ARG A 17 18.43 -2.10 0.36
CA ARG A 17 19.25 -1.47 1.40
C ARG A 17 20.71 -1.89 1.29
N SER A 18 20.98 -3.16 1.03
CA SER A 18 22.34 -3.68 0.84
C SER A 18 22.99 -3.08 -0.41
N LEU A 19 22.27 -2.97 -1.52
CA LEU A 19 22.76 -2.35 -2.75
C LEU A 19 23.10 -0.87 -2.53
N LYS A 20 22.21 -0.10 -1.88
CA LYS A 20 22.47 1.30 -1.50
C LYS A 20 23.70 1.42 -0.61
N ALA A 21 23.89 0.52 0.36
CA ALA A 21 25.05 0.53 1.24
C ALA A 21 26.38 0.30 0.49
N THR A 22 26.37 -0.40 -0.64
CA THR A 22 27.55 -0.58 -1.51
C THR A 22 27.84 0.62 -2.41
N GLY A 23 27.02 1.67 -2.35
CA GLY A 23 27.13 2.85 -3.21
C GLY A 23 26.48 2.67 -4.59
N LEU A 24 25.67 1.63 -4.77
CA LEU A 24 24.92 1.43 -6.00
C LEU A 24 23.64 2.26 -5.96
N ASP A 25 23.63 3.36 -6.71
CA ASP A 25 22.45 4.21 -6.89
C ASP A 25 21.80 3.89 -8.25
N CYS A 26 20.67 3.18 -8.21
CA CYS A 26 19.88 2.76 -9.35
C CYS A 26 18.42 3.17 -9.13
N PRO A 27 17.69 3.61 -10.17
CA PRO A 27 16.24 3.72 -10.09
C PRO A 27 15.62 2.37 -9.74
N VAL A 28 14.67 2.38 -8.80
CA VAL A 28 14.00 1.18 -8.32
C VAL A 28 12.58 1.16 -8.84
N VAL A 29 12.20 0.06 -9.49
CA VAL A 29 10.87 -0.13 -10.05
C VAL A 29 10.26 -1.42 -9.50
N VAL A 30 9.01 -1.35 -9.05
CA VAL A 30 8.24 -2.49 -8.57
C VAL A 30 7.06 -2.76 -9.51
N VAL A 31 6.91 -4.02 -9.91
CA VAL A 31 5.81 -4.45 -10.78
C VAL A 31 4.50 -4.55 -10.01
N GLN A 32 4.45 -5.25 -8.88
CA GLN A 32 3.25 -5.36 -8.04
C GLN A 32 3.20 -4.21 -7.03
N ASP A 33 2.34 -3.23 -7.30
CA ASP A 33 2.09 -2.10 -6.41
C ASP A 33 1.05 -2.45 -5.34
N ASP A 34 1.50 -2.57 -4.10
CA ASP A 34 0.63 -2.79 -2.94
C ASP A 34 0.10 -1.46 -2.34
N GLY A 35 0.42 -0.30 -2.94
CA GLY A 35 -0.05 1.03 -2.56
C GLY A 35 0.71 1.69 -1.40
N TYR A 36 1.71 1.01 -0.82
CA TYR A 36 2.53 1.47 0.29
C TYR A 36 4.03 1.44 -0.05
N LEU A 37 4.38 2.01 -1.20
CA LEU A 37 5.77 2.07 -1.65
C LEU A 37 6.56 3.15 -0.89
N SER A 38 7.84 2.89 -0.67
CA SER A 38 8.76 3.90 -0.15
C SER A 38 8.97 5.01 -1.20
N PRO A 39 9.26 6.26 -0.79
CA PRO A 39 9.41 7.38 -1.72
C PRO A 39 10.53 7.20 -2.77
N ASP A 40 11.50 6.33 -2.49
CA ASP A 40 12.60 6.00 -3.41
C ASP A 40 12.25 4.88 -4.41
N VAL A 41 11.00 4.41 -4.43
CA VAL A 41 10.55 3.24 -5.19
C VAL A 41 9.32 3.61 -6.02
N GLU A 42 9.40 3.40 -7.33
CA GLU A 42 8.34 3.72 -8.26
C GLU A 42 7.63 2.45 -8.75
N SER A 43 6.34 2.56 -9.08
CA SER A 43 5.63 1.55 -9.85
C SER A 43 5.04 2.17 -11.11
N PRO A 44 4.99 1.44 -12.24
CA PRO A 44 4.27 1.89 -13.41
C PRO A 44 2.82 2.26 -13.10
N TYR A 45 2.18 1.56 -12.15
CA TYR A 45 0.80 1.86 -11.74
C TYR A 45 0.68 3.24 -11.11
N SER A 46 1.41 3.50 -10.02
CA SER A 46 1.38 4.81 -9.33
C SER A 46 1.83 5.96 -10.24
N TYR A 47 2.70 5.69 -11.21
CA TYR A 47 3.12 6.66 -12.23
C TYR A 47 1.97 7.09 -13.14
N PHE A 48 1.17 6.14 -13.65
CA PHE A 48 0.07 6.46 -14.57
C PHE A 48 -1.23 6.87 -13.86
N THR A 49 -1.43 6.49 -12.59
CA THR A 49 -2.59 6.93 -11.81
C THR A 49 -2.45 8.35 -11.25
N GLY A 50 -1.23 8.91 -11.26
CA GLY A 50 -0.94 10.23 -10.70
C GLY A 50 -0.78 10.23 -9.18
N ASP A 51 -0.67 9.05 -8.56
CA ASP A 51 -0.49 8.93 -7.11
C ASP A 51 0.88 9.45 -6.66
N LEU A 52 1.88 9.51 -7.56
CA LEU A 52 3.20 10.10 -7.31
C LEU A 52 3.15 11.60 -6.98
N ASP A 53 2.18 12.33 -7.53
CA ASP A 53 2.01 13.78 -7.31
C ASP A 53 1.17 14.09 -6.06
N THR A 54 0.61 13.05 -5.43
CA THR A 54 -0.25 13.20 -4.27
C THR A 54 0.64 13.13 -3.02
N PRO A 55 0.77 14.22 -2.23
CA PRO A 55 1.63 14.22 -1.04
C PRO A 55 1.16 13.12 -0.10
N GLU A 56 2.03 12.13 0.16
CA GLU A 56 1.86 10.96 1.03
C GLU A 56 0.42 10.81 1.52
N GLY A 57 -0.43 10.19 0.69
CA GLY A 57 -1.84 10.00 1.00
C GLY A 57 -1.97 9.37 2.39
N ARG A 58 -2.35 10.17 3.38
CA ARG A 58 -2.39 9.73 4.77
C ARG A 58 -3.29 8.49 4.84
N PRO A 59 -2.79 7.34 5.29
CA PRO A 59 -3.60 6.14 5.38
C PRO A 59 -4.82 6.43 6.24
N ILE A 60 -6.00 6.03 5.76
CA ILE A 60 -7.24 6.22 6.49
C ILE A 60 -7.32 5.20 7.62
N TYR A 61 -7.86 5.61 8.77
CA TYR A 61 -8.16 4.68 9.83
C TYR A 61 -9.38 3.83 9.45
N PHE A 62 -9.48 2.60 9.97
CA PHE A 62 -10.48 1.61 9.53
C PHE A 62 -11.93 2.12 9.59
N ASN A 63 -12.24 3.02 10.52
CA ASN A 63 -13.57 3.60 10.70
C ASN A 63 -13.90 4.75 9.73
N LEU A 64 -12.91 5.21 8.95
CA LEU A 64 -13.04 6.26 7.95
C LEU A 64 -13.29 5.72 6.54
N VAL A 65 -13.37 4.39 6.38
CA VAL A 65 -13.73 3.77 5.11
C VAL A 65 -15.10 4.28 4.66
N PRO A 66 -15.22 4.88 3.45
CA PRO A 66 -16.48 5.39 2.95
C PRO A 66 -17.54 4.29 2.91
N LYS A 67 -18.72 4.58 3.49
CA LYS A 67 -19.83 3.64 3.55
C LYS A 67 -21.19 4.34 3.41
N PRO A 68 -22.22 3.64 2.91
CA PRO A 68 -23.60 4.11 2.95
C PRO A 68 -24.09 4.48 4.36
N HIS A 69 -25.16 5.26 4.40
CA HIS A 69 -25.79 5.67 5.65
C HIS A 69 -26.25 4.45 6.46
N LEU A 70 -26.11 4.51 7.79
CA LEU A 70 -26.48 3.46 8.76
C LEU A 70 -25.68 2.15 8.72
N TRP A 71 -24.75 1.97 7.78
CA TRP A 71 -23.86 0.81 7.79
C TRP A 71 -22.92 0.87 9.00
N GLU A 72 -22.66 -0.27 9.61
CA GLU A 72 -21.78 -0.41 10.79
C GLU A 72 -20.38 -0.85 10.35
N ILE A 73 -19.34 -0.34 11.02
CA ILE A 73 -17.97 -0.86 10.88
C ILE A 73 -17.59 -1.48 12.22
N ARG A 74 -17.21 -2.76 12.20
CA ARG A 74 -16.64 -3.49 13.34
C ARG A 74 -15.19 -3.81 13.06
N SER A 75 -14.39 -3.92 14.13
CA SER A 75 -12.99 -4.31 14.03
C SER A 75 -12.60 -5.18 15.22
N SER A 76 -11.80 -6.21 14.97
CA SER A 76 -11.27 -7.15 15.97
C SER A 76 -9.77 -6.95 16.25
N ASN A 77 -9.18 -5.83 15.81
CA ASN A 77 -7.72 -5.59 15.71
C ASN A 77 -6.96 -6.53 14.76
N VAL A 78 -7.60 -7.59 14.25
CA VAL A 78 -7.03 -8.51 13.25
C VAL A 78 -7.65 -8.24 11.88
N ASN A 79 -8.94 -7.95 11.84
CA ASN A 79 -9.68 -7.60 10.64
C ASN A 79 -10.79 -6.59 10.96
N GLY A 80 -11.28 -5.92 9.92
CA GLY A 80 -12.48 -5.10 9.98
C GLY A 80 -13.60 -5.69 9.13
N GLU A 81 -14.84 -5.39 9.51
CA GLU A 81 -16.05 -5.84 8.84
C GLU A 81 -16.98 -4.65 8.66
N ILE A 82 -17.60 -4.55 7.49
CA ILE A 82 -18.68 -3.59 7.23
C ILE A 82 -19.97 -4.38 7.17
N LEU A 83 -20.97 -3.93 7.92
CA LEU A 83 -22.26 -4.60 8.08
C LEU A 83 -23.41 -3.70 7.63
N ASP A 84 -24.39 -4.30 6.95
CA ASP A 84 -25.70 -3.72 6.67
C ASP A 84 -26.76 -4.50 7.46
N MET A 85 -27.48 -3.83 8.36
CA MET A 85 -28.47 -4.45 9.25
C MET A 85 -28.02 -5.81 9.84
N ILE A 86 -26.80 -5.87 10.40
CA ILE A 86 -26.18 -7.07 11.03
C ILE A 86 -25.58 -8.08 10.03
N GLN A 87 -25.84 -7.94 8.73
CA GLN A 87 -25.23 -8.80 7.70
C GLN A 87 -23.89 -8.23 7.22
N ILE A 88 -22.83 -9.05 7.21
CA ILE A 88 -21.52 -8.65 6.68
C ILE A 88 -21.61 -8.48 5.16
N VAL A 89 -21.14 -7.35 4.66
CA VAL A 89 -21.12 -6.98 3.24
C VAL A 89 -19.72 -6.75 2.68
N LEU A 90 -18.77 -6.30 3.50
CA LEU A 90 -17.36 -6.17 3.11
C LEU A 90 -16.43 -6.53 4.27
N PHE A 91 -15.21 -6.96 3.92
CA PHE A 91 -14.09 -7.12 4.82
C PHE A 91 -13.04 -6.04 4.58
N ILE A 92 -12.51 -5.49 5.67
CA ILE A 92 -11.37 -4.58 5.69
C ILE A 92 -10.17 -5.39 6.19
N ILE A 93 -9.10 -5.41 5.40
CA ILE A 93 -7.82 -5.99 5.79
C ILE A 93 -7.07 -4.91 6.58
N LEU A 94 -6.73 -5.21 7.84
CA LEU A 94 -6.01 -4.33 8.75
C LEU A 94 -4.51 -4.65 8.77
#